data_AF-A0A843DTF7-F1
#
_entry.id   AF-A0A843DTF7-F1
#
_cell.length_a   1.000
_cell.length_b   1.000
_cell.length_c   1.000
_cell.angle_alpha   90.00
_cell.angle_beta   90.00
_cell.angle_gamma   90.00
#
_symmetry.space_group_name_H-M   'P 1'
#
loop_
_entity.id
_entity.type
_entity.pdbx_description
1 polymer ?
#
loop_
_entity_poly.entity_id
_entity_poly.type
_entity_poly.pdbx_seq_one_letter_code
_entity_poly.pdbx_strand_id
1 'polypeptide(L)'
;MHEKIQRITDTEWEIPKGFVPGMRVSGRFFLSDTLAEGIEDGALTQLANVACLPGILNNSYGMPDIHWGYGFPIGGVAAFDETEGIISPGGVGFDINCGVRMITTPLTEADLTDKQGLIEELFEAVPTGVGAKSPIRLSQNDLTLMLEEGARHAVELGYGCEADVGRCEENGAMPGADISAVSKKARQRGVPQMGTLGSGNHFLELQTAEEVLDEETAKTFGVKEGQICVMIHCGSRGLGHQVCTDHLKVL
;
A
#
# COMPACT_ATOMS: atom_id res chain seq x y z
N MET A 1 11.04 -26.47 -3.32
CA MET A 1 11.10 -25.63 -4.54
C MET A 1 11.04 -26.53 -5.78
N HIS A 2 10.21 -26.17 -6.76
CA HIS A 2 9.93 -27.01 -7.93
C HIS A 2 11.19 -27.22 -8.81
N GLU A 3 11.39 -28.43 -9.36
CA GLU A 3 12.55 -28.77 -10.22
C GLU A 3 12.75 -27.86 -11.46
N LYS A 4 11.74 -27.05 -11.80
CA LYS A 4 11.76 -26.17 -12.96
C LYS A 4 12.24 -24.75 -12.62
N ILE A 5 12.32 -24.38 -11.34
CA ILE A 5 12.76 -23.04 -10.93
C ILE A 5 14.29 -22.99 -10.97
N GLN A 6 14.83 -21.91 -11.52
CA GLN A 6 16.25 -21.73 -11.71
C GLN A 6 16.78 -20.64 -10.77
N ARG A 7 17.86 -20.92 -10.06
CA ARG A 7 18.58 -19.90 -9.31
C ARG A 7 19.45 -19.08 -10.28
N ILE A 8 19.35 -17.76 -10.20
CA ILE A 8 20.14 -16.81 -11.00
C ILE A 8 21.30 -16.25 -10.17
N THR A 9 21.01 -15.81 -8.94
CA THR A 9 21.99 -15.35 -7.96
C THR A 9 21.66 -15.90 -6.57
N ASP A 10 22.42 -15.51 -5.54
CA ASP A 10 22.15 -15.95 -4.16
C ASP A 10 20.79 -15.50 -3.62
N THR A 11 20.19 -14.47 -4.21
CA THR A 11 18.87 -13.97 -3.81
C THR A 11 17.88 -13.88 -4.96
N GLU A 12 18.26 -14.21 -6.20
CA GLU A 12 17.39 -14.09 -7.37
C GLU A 12 17.08 -15.45 -7.98
N TRP A 13 15.79 -15.66 -8.26
CA TRP A 13 15.26 -16.89 -8.82
C TRP A 13 14.39 -16.58 -10.03
N GLU A 14 14.35 -17.51 -10.98
CA GLU A 14 13.58 -17.40 -12.21
C GLU A 14 12.61 -18.58 -12.35
N ILE A 15 11.35 -18.26 -12.63
CA ILE A 15 10.34 -19.17 -13.12
C ILE A 15 10.41 -19.14 -14.65
N PRO A 16 10.96 -20.17 -15.31
CA PRO A 16 11.15 -20.14 -16.75
C PRO A 16 9.81 -20.18 -17.49
N LYS A 17 9.79 -19.61 -18.69
CA LYS A 17 8.63 -19.72 -19.61
C LYS A 17 8.22 -21.18 -19.77
N GLY A 18 6.92 -21.43 -19.71
CA GLY A 18 6.34 -22.78 -19.78
C GLY A 18 6.21 -23.50 -18.43
N PHE A 19 6.51 -22.81 -17.31
CA PHE A 19 6.11 -23.28 -15.99
C PHE A 19 4.59 -23.49 -15.92
N VAL A 20 3.83 -22.51 -16.42
CA VAL A 20 2.40 -22.65 -16.77
C VAL A 20 2.20 -22.42 -18.27
N PRO A 21 1.18 -23.02 -18.91
CA PRO A 21 0.86 -22.75 -20.31
C PRO A 21 0.51 -21.27 -20.55
N GLY A 22 1.02 -20.70 -21.64
CA GLY A 22 0.66 -19.33 -22.06
C GLY A 22 1.56 -18.21 -21.51
N MET A 23 2.61 -18.54 -20.76
CA MET A 23 3.59 -17.54 -20.31
C MET A 23 4.21 -16.81 -21.50
N ARG A 24 4.13 -15.48 -21.48
CA ARG A 24 4.70 -14.58 -22.49
C ARG A 24 6.10 -14.13 -22.09
N VAL A 25 6.32 -13.94 -20.80
CA VAL A 25 7.60 -13.61 -20.16
C VAL A 25 7.96 -14.64 -19.08
N SER A 26 9.18 -14.59 -18.54
CA SER A 26 9.53 -15.38 -17.35
C SER A 26 8.98 -14.71 -16.09
N GLY A 27 8.91 -15.43 -14.98
CA GLY A 27 8.73 -14.83 -13.65
C GLY A 27 10.09 -14.68 -12.96
N ARG A 28 10.29 -13.61 -12.20
CA ARG A 28 11.49 -13.40 -11.35
C ARG A 28 11.07 -13.11 -9.93
N PHE A 29 11.75 -13.69 -8.96
CA PHE A 29 11.47 -13.39 -7.55
C PHE A 29 12.74 -13.38 -6.71
N PHE A 30 12.69 -12.64 -5.61
CA PHE A 30 13.87 -12.30 -4.83
C PHE A 30 13.80 -12.86 -3.42
N LEU A 31 14.49 -13.96 -3.12
CA LEU A 31 14.47 -14.59 -1.80
C LEU A 31 15.87 -15.09 -1.44
N SER A 32 16.31 -14.85 -0.20
CA SER A 32 17.44 -15.62 0.35
C SER A 32 17.06 -17.09 0.50
N ASP A 33 18.03 -17.97 0.71
CA ASP A 33 17.77 -19.39 0.98
C ASP A 33 16.76 -19.58 2.12
N THR A 34 16.93 -18.84 3.23
CA THR A 34 16.03 -18.91 4.38
C THR A 34 14.60 -18.51 4.03
N LEU A 35 14.39 -17.43 3.28
CA LEU A 35 13.05 -17.00 2.90
C LEU A 35 12.42 -17.96 1.88
N ALA A 36 13.24 -18.56 1.03
CA ALA A 36 12.79 -19.48 0.00
C ALA A 36 12.31 -20.84 0.55
N GLU A 37 12.61 -21.17 1.81
CA GLU A 37 12.03 -22.34 2.48
C GLU A 37 10.53 -22.17 2.76
N GLY A 38 10.09 -20.94 3.01
CA GLY A 38 8.71 -20.61 3.38
C GLY A 38 7.80 -20.25 2.19
N ILE A 39 8.33 -20.24 0.97
CA ILE A 39 7.58 -19.79 -0.21
C ILE A 39 6.41 -20.73 -0.55
N GLU A 40 5.25 -20.14 -0.77
CA GLU A 40 4.05 -20.88 -1.15
C GLU A 40 4.04 -21.16 -2.67
N ASP A 41 3.87 -22.43 -3.06
CA ASP A 41 3.73 -22.82 -4.48
C ASP A 41 2.57 -22.08 -5.18
N GLY A 42 1.52 -21.74 -4.42
CA GLY A 42 0.39 -20.94 -4.90
C GLY A 42 0.80 -19.53 -5.35
N ALA A 43 1.69 -18.87 -4.60
CA ALA A 43 2.19 -17.54 -4.93
C ALA A 43 3.07 -17.57 -6.19
N LEU A 44 3.91 -18.60 -6.33
CA LEU A 44 4.73 -18.82 -7.54
C LEU A 44 3.87 -19.12 -8.77
N THR A 45 2.79 -19.89 -8.59
CA THR A 45 1.81 -20.13 -9.66
C THR A 45 1.09 -18.85 -10.06
N GLN A 46 0.70 -18.00 -9.10
CA GLN A 46 0.12 -16.68 -9.40
C GLN A 46 1.11 -15.81 -10.16
N LEU A 47 2.37 -15.74 -9.73
CA LEU A 47 3.41 -14.99 -10.43
C LEU A 47 3.59 -15.49 -11.88
N ALA A 48 3.54 -16.81 -12.10
CA ALA A 48 3.60 -17.40 -13.43
C ALA A 48 2.34 -17.09 -14.26
N ASN A 49 1.16 -17.07 -13.65
CA ASN A 49 -0.09 -16.67 -14.34
C ASN A 49 -0.06 -15.21 -14.78
N VAL A 50 0.50 -14.31 -13.95
CA VAL A 50 0.71 -12.90 -14.31
C VAL A 50 1.60 -12.79 -15.55
N ALA A 51 2.62 -13.63 -15.67
CA ALA A 51 3.48 -13.68 -16.85
C ALA A 51 2.77 -14.09 -18.16
N CYS A 52 1.53 -14.56 -18.10
CA CYS A 52 0.72 -14.89 -19.27
C CYS A 52 -0.07 -13.69 -19.83
N LEU A 53 -0.17 -12.60 -19.09
CA LEU A 53 -1.08 -11.49 -19.38
C LEU A 53 -0.62 -10.67 -20.61
N PRO A 54 -1.53 -10.26 -21.51
CA PRO A 54 -1.18 -9.52 -22.73
C PRO A 54 -0.42 -8.23 -22.43
N GLY A 55 0.56 -7.90 -23.27
CA GLY A 55 1.37 -6.69 -23.16
C GLY A 55 2.30 -6.63 -21.94
N ILE A 56 2.45 -7.69 -21.13
CA ILE A 56 3.42 -7.70 -20.03
C ILE A 56 4.86 -7.50 -20.55
N LEU A 57 5.61 -6.65 -19.87
CA LEU A 57 6.97 -6.28 -20.22
C LEU A 57 7.98 -7.02 -19.34
N ASN A 58 9.08 -7.45 -19.96
CA ASN A 58 10.25 -8.06 -19.31
C ASN A 58 9.96 -9.36 -18.54
N ASN A 59 9.43 -9.27 -17.31
CA ASN A 59 9.11 -10.38 -16.41
C ASN A 59 7.93 -10.01 -15.51
N SER A 60 7.25 -10.99 -14.93
CA SER A 60 6.49 -10.77 -13.70
C SER A 60 7.46 -10.84 -12.51
N TYR A 61 7.36 -9.93 -11.55
CA TYR A 61 8.27 -9.84 -10.41
C TYR A 61 7.57 -10.18 -9.09
N GLY A 62 8.25 -10.93 -8.22
CA GLY A 62 7.86 -11.18 -6.83
C GLY A 62 8.89 -10.63 -5.86
N MET A 63 8.49 -9.71 -5.01
CA MET A 63 9.34 -9.11 -3.97
C MET A 63 9.62 -10.13 -2.82
N PRO A 64 10.58 -9.86 -1.92
CA PRO A 64 10.97 -10.82 -0.89
C PRO A 64 9.89 -11.20 0.12
N ASP A 65 8.81 -10.45 0.19
CA ASP A 65 7.62 -10.70 1.00
C ASP A 65 6.48 -11.35 0.20
N ILE A 66 6.78 -11.89 -0.98
CA ILE A 66 5.80 -12.53 -1.86
C ILE A 66 5.02 -13.64 -1.15
N HIS A 67 3.69 -13.57 -1.22
CA HIS A 67 2.78 -14.60 -0.70
C HIS A 67 1.47 -14.63 -1.46
N TRP A 68 0.62 -15.60 -1.14
CA TRP A 68 -0.63 -15.83 -1.87
C TRP A 68 -1.58 -14.63 -1.80
N GLY A 69 -2.06 -14.20 -2.97
CA GLY A 69 -2.96 -13.05 -3.14
C GLY A 69 -4.22 -13.36 -3.95
N TYR A 70 -4.85 -12.32 -4.51
CA TYR A 70 -6.05 -12.46 -5.35
C TYR A 70 -5.71 -12.29 -6.84
N GLY A 71 -5.48 -13.43 -7.51
CA GLY A 71 -5.07 -13.46 -8.92
C GLY A 71 -3.58 -13.16 -9.10
N PHE A 72 -3.14 -11.98 -8.66
CA PHE A 72 -1.73 -11.63 -8.48
C PHE A 72 -1.28 -12.03 -7.06
N PRO A 73 -0.01 -12.41 -6.85
CA PRO A 73 0.52 -12.56 -5.51
C PRO A 73 0.69 -11.19 -4.84
N ILE A 74 0.57 -11.14 -3.52
CA ILE A 74 1.00 -9.95 -2.76
C ILE A 74 2.54 -9.86 -2.85
N GLY A 75 3.09 -8.65 -2.87
CA GLY A 75 4.50 -8.43 -3.23
C GLY A 75 4.78 -8.60 -4.73
N GLY A 76 3.74 -8.72 -5.56
CA GLY A 76 3.87 -8.82 -7.01
C GLY A 76 4.06 -7.45 -7.68
N VAL A 77 4.91 -7.40 -8.71
CA VAL A 77 5.04 -6.24 -9.61
C VAL A 77 4.99 -6.72 -11.06
N ALA A 78 4.18 -6.06 -11.89
CA ALA A 78 4.14 -6.30 -13.32
C ALA A 78 3.92 -4.97 -14.05
N ALA A 79 4.72 -4.75 -15.09
CA ALA A 79 4.57 -3.63 -15.99
C ALA A 79 3.92 -4.12 -17.29
N PHE A 80 2.95 -3.37 -17.77
CA PHE A 80 2.23 -3.65 -19.01
C PHE A 80 2.43 -2.49 -19.99
N ASP A 81 2.52 -2.80 -21.28
CA ASP A 81 2.50 -1.80 -22.33
C ASP A 81 1.20 -0.98 -22.25
N GLU A 82 1.29 0.34 -22.43
CA GLU A 82 0.14 1.23 -22.31
C GLU A 82 -0.92 0.97 -23.40
N THR A 83 -0.49 0.55 -24.59
CA THR A 83 -1.35 0.40 -25.77
C THR A 83 -1.85 -1.02 -25.97
N GLU A 84 -0.98 -2.01 -25.78
CA GLU A 84 -1.26 -3.43 -26.03
C GLU A 84 -1.47 -4.24 -24.74
N GLY A 85 -1.29 -3.59 -23.59
CA GLY A 85 -1.40 -4.20 -22.27
C GLY A 85 -2.80 -4.18 -21.69
N ILE A 86 -2.86 -4.48 -20.40
CA ILE A 86 -4.10 -4.55 -19.65
C ILE A 86 -3.96 -3.84 -18.30
N ILE A 87 -5.10 -3.55 -17.68
CA ILE A 87 -5.20 -3.23 -16.26
C ILE A 87 -5.96 -4.35 -15.55
N SER A 88 -5.46 -4.78 -14.39
CA SER A 88 -6.13 -5.79 -13.57
C SER A 88 -6.34 -5.26 -12.16
N PRO A 89 -7.60 -5.11 -11.68
CA PRO A 89 -7.85 -4.72 -10.29
C PRO A 89 -7.21 -5.67 -9.28
N GLY A 90 -7.12 -6.96 -9.60
CA GLY A 90 -6.44 -7.95 -8.76
C GLY A 90 -4.92 -7.73 -8.64
N GLY A 91 -4.30 -7.06 -9.63
CA GLY A 91 -2.89 -6.67 -9.58
C GLY A 91 -2.63 -5.38 -8.80
N VAL A 92 -3.66 -4.59 -8.52
CA VAL A 92 -3.57 -3.40 -7.63
C VAL A 92 -3.95 -3.79 -6.20
N GLY A 93 -4.99 -4.63 -6.03
CA GLY A 93 -5.49 -5.06 -4.74
C GLY A 93 -6.82 -4.41 -4.36
N PHE A 94 -7.44 -4.93 -3.29
CA PHE A 94 -8.74 -4.45 -2.83
C PHE A 94 -8.64 -3.13 -2.08
N ASP A 95 -7.70 -2.99 -1.14
CA ASP A 95 -7.48 -1.73 -0.44
C ASP A 95 -6.57 -0.83 -1.28
N ILE A 96 -7.17 -0.18 -2.28
CA ILE A 96 -6.48 0.72 -3.21
C ILE A 96 -5.75 1.80 -2.41
N ASN A 97 -4.48 2.02 -2.72
CA ASN A 97 -3.61 2.96 -2.01
C ASN A 97 -3.53 2.70 -0.49
N CYS A 98 -3.60 1.43 -0.07
CA CYS A 98 -3.08 1.06 1.25
C CYS A 98 -1.58 1.37 1.27
N GLY A 99 -1.16 2.18 2.23
CA GLY A 99 0.16 2.76 2.23
C GLY A 99 0.56 3.31 3.59
N VAL A 100 1.78 3.82 3.64
CA VAL A 100 2.42 4.23 4.88
C VAL A 100 2.76 5.73 4.81
N ARG A 101 2.48 6.43 5.91
CA ARG A 101 3.02 7.76 6.18
C ARG A 101 3.91 7.70 7.42
N MET A 102 5.11 8.25 7.31
CA MET A 102 6.01 8.46 8.44
C MET A 102 6.06 9.94 8.79
N ILE A 103 5.97 10.26 10.08
CA ILE A 103 6.06 11.62 10.62
C ILE A 103 7.22 11.63 11.60
N THR A 104 8.21 12.48 11.37
CA THR A 104 9.34 12.68 12.28
C THR A 104 9.00 13.72 13.33
N THR A 105 9.44 13.52 14.57
CA THR A 105 9.26 14.50 15.67
C THR A 105 10.62 14.95 16.20
N PRO A 106 10.75 16.13 16.83
CA PRO A 106 12.00 16.49 17.51
C PRO A 106 12.23 15.74 18.83
N LEU A 107 11.31 14.83 19.21
CA LEU A 107 11.29 14.17 20.50
C LEU A 107 12.20 12.94 20.52
N THR A 108 12.60 12.58 21.72
CA THR A 108 13.28 11.32 22.06
C THR A 108 12.42 10.54 23.06
N GLU A 109 12.79 9.30 23.34
CA GLU A 109 12.06 8.50 24.33
C GLU A 109 12.02 9.16 25.72
N ALA A 110 13.04 9.93 26.08
CA ALA A 110 13.11 10.66 27.35
C ALA A 110 12.03 11.76 27.47
N ASP A 111 11.52 12.26 26.35
CA ASP A 111 10.45 13.27 26.32
C ASP A 111 9.06 12.65 26.53
N LEU A 112 8.94 11.31 26.41
CA LEU A 112 7.68 10.58 26.57
C LEU A 112 7.47 10.15 28.03
N THR A 113 7.08 11.10 28.88
CA THR A 113 6.95 10.89 30.33
C THR A 113 5.78 9.99 30.74
N ASP A 114 4.70 9.98 29.96
CA ASP A 114 3.54 9.10 30.16
C ASP A 114 3.14 8.45 28.83
N LYS A 115 3.83 7.35 28.50
CA LYS A 115 3.59 6.61 27.25
C LYS A 115 2.20 5.98 27.21
N GLN A 116 1.69 5.51 28.36
CA GLN A 116 0.38 4.85 28.40
C GLN A 116 -0.73 5.87 28.15
N GLY A 117 -0.72 7.00 28.86
CA GLY A 117 -1.68 8.08 28.64
C GLY A 117 -1.65 8.60 27.21
N LEU A 118 -0.45 8.77 26.62
CA LEU A 118 -0.30 9.16 25.22
C LEU A 118 -0.94 8.15 24.25
N ILE A 119 -0.73 6.85 24.45
CA ILE A 119 -1.35 5.82 23.61
C ILE A 119 -2.87 5.83 23.75
N GLU A 120 -3.39 6.01 24.96
CA GLU A 120 -4.82 6.12 25.22
C GLU A 120 -5.42 7.35 24.51
N GLU A 121 -4.77 8.51 24.59
CA GLU A 121 -5.18 9.73 23.87
C GLU A 121 -5.14 9.54 22.35
N LEU A 122 -4.11 8.89 21.80
CA LEU A 122 -4.00 8.59 20.38
C LEU A 122 -5.12 7.64 19.92
N PHE A 123 -5.45 6.64 20.72
CA PHE A 123 -6.53 5.70 20.43
C PHE A 123 -7.91 6.38 20.42
N GLU A 124 -8.14 7.33 21.31
CA GLU A 124 -9.35 8.15 21.32
C GLU A 124 -9.41 9.12 20.14
N ALA A 125 -8.28 9.74 19.79
CA ALA A 125 -8.19 10.71 18.71
C ALA A 125 -8.29 10.09 17.31
N VAL A 126 -7.83 8.84 17.14
CA VAL A 126 -7.76 8.15 15.85
C VAL A 126 -8.58 6.86 15.89
N PRO A 127 -9.84 6.89 15.44
CA PRO A 127 -10.71 5.72 15.53
C PRO A 127 -10.18 4.52 14.76
N THR A 128 -10.16 3.38 15.44
CA THR A 128 -9.77 2.07 14.89
C THR A 128 -10.93 1.08 14.95
N GLY A 129 -10.85 0.02 14.14
CA GLY A 129 -11.80 -1.09 14.14
C GLY A 129 -12.73 -1.16 12.93
N VAL A 130 -13.30 -2.35 12.71
CA VAL A 130 -14.22 -2.62 11.60
C VAL A 130 -15.50 -1.81 11.80
N GLY A 131 -15.79 -0.91 10.86
CA GLY A 131 -17.00 -0.08 10.91
C GLY A 131 -16.93 1.08 11.92
N ALA A 132 -15.75 1.35 12.49
CA ALA A 132 -15.49 2.57 13.23
C ALA A 132 -15.85 3.79 12.37
N LYS A 133 -16.42 4.80 13.04
CA LYS A 133 -16.82 6.05 12.41
C LYS A 133 -15.92 7.15 12.92
N SER A 134 -15.52 8.02 12.00
CA SER A 134 -14.75 9.19 12.38
C SER A 134 -15.59 10.14 13.25
N PRO A 135 -15.00 10.76 14.29
CA PRO A 135 -15.63 11.90 14.96
C PRO A 135 -15.75 13.09 14.00
N ILE A 136 -14.92 13.11 12.95
CA ILE A 136 -14.97 14.10 11.88
C ILE A 136 -16.21 13.84 11.02
N ARG A 137 -17.08 14.85 10.93
CA ARG A 137 -18.27 14.81 10.07
C ARG A 137 -17.96 15.47 8.74
N LEU A 138 -17.53 14.66 7.79
CA LEU A 138 -17.34 15.08 6.41
C LEU A 138 -18.59 14.80 5.56
N SER A 139 -18.87 15.70 4.63
CA SER A 139 -20.00 15.62 3.72
C SER A 139 -19.71 14.73 2.51
N GLN A 140 -20.73 14.48 1.69
CA GLN A 140 -20.53 13.86 0.38
C GLN A 140 -19.69 14.75 -0.54
N ASN A 141 -19.80 16.08 -0.40
CA ASN A 141 -19.00 17.01 -1.19
C ASN A 141 -17.53 16.93 -0.79
N ASP A 142 -17.23 16.80 0.50
CA ASP A 142 -15.86 16.61 0.98
C ASP A 142 -15.26 15.32 0.44
N LEU A 143 -16.04 14.24 0.37
CA LEU A 143 -15.55 13.02 -0.27
C LEU A 143 -15.23 13.23 -1.75
N THR A 144 -16.08 13.95 -2.50
CA THR A 144 -15.81 14.25 -3.90
C THR A 144 -14.51 15.03 -4.05
N LEU A 145 -14.34 16.11 -3.27
CA LEU A 145 -13.11 16.92 -3.30
C LEU A 145 -11.88 16.12 -2.83
N MET A 146 -12.02 15.22 -1.84
CA MET A 146 -10.93 14.29 -1.47
C MET A 146 -10.56 13.33 -2.60
N LEU A 147 -11.51 12.90 -3.43
CA LEU A 147 -11.22 12.01 -4.55
C LEU A 147 -10.56 12.75 -5.73
N GLU A 148 -10.85 14.04 -5.91
CA GLU A 148 -10.33 14.86 -7.01
C GLU A 148 -9.01 15.57 -6.65
N GLU A 149 -8.90 16.07 -5.42
CA GLU A 149 -7.81 16.93 -4.95
C GLU A 149 -6.94 16.27 -3.86
N GLY A 150 -7.37 15.12 -3.34
CA GLY A 150 -6.57 14.31 -2.42
C GLY A 150 -6.18 15.03 -1.14
N ALA A 151 -4.90 14.94 -0.77
CA ALA A 151 -4.37 15.50 0.47
C ALA A 151 -4.53 17.04 0.57
N ARG A 152 -4.64 17.75 -0.56
CA ARG A 152 -4.83 19.21 -0.56
C ARG A 152 -6.15 19.60 0.11
N HIS A 153 -7.26 18.92 -0.23
CA HIS A 153 -8.56 19.20 0.39
C HIS A 153 -8.53 18.95 1.90
N ALA A 154 -7.76 17.95 2.37
CA ALA A 154 -7.56 17.73 3.80
C ALA A 154 -6.91 18.94 4.49
N VAL A 155 -5.88 19.52 3.87
CA VAL A 155 -5.20 20.72 4.39
C VAL A 155 -6.14 21.94 4.37
N GLU A 156 -6.94 22.11 3.33
CA GLU A 156 -7.94 23.20 3.25
C GLU A 156 -9.02 23.11 4.33
N LEU A 157 -9.37 21.89 4.75
CA LEU A 157 -10.25 21.63 5.89
C LEU A 157 -9.55 21.81 7.25
N GLY A 158 -8.25 22.11 7.27
CA GLY A 158 -7.45 22.35 8.48
C GLY A 158 -6.72 21.11 9.01
N TYR A 159 -6.64 20.02 8.25
CA TYR A 159 -5.92 18.80 8.63
C TYR A 159 -4.53 18.76 7.99
N GLY A 160 -3.54 19.24 8.74
CA GLY A 160 -2.14 19.30 8.31
C GLY A 160 -1.73 20.70 7.85
N CYS A 161 -0.68 20.78 7.04
CA CYS A 161 -0.15 22.03 6.50
C CYS A 161 0.22 21.88 5.02
N GLU A 162 0.40 23.01 4.31
CA GLU A 162 0.76 23.00 2.88
C GLU A 162 2.02 22.18 2.57
N ALA A 163 2.96 22.15 3.51
CA ALA A 163 4.20 21.42 3.34
C ALA A 163 4.00 19.89 3.40
N ASP A 164 2.87 19.40 3.91
CA ASP A 164 2.55 17.97 3.94
C ASP A 164 2.17 17.46 2.55
N VAL A 165 1.52 18.29 1.73
CA VAL A 165 1.13 17.93 0.35
C VAL A 165 2.37 17.58 -0.47
N GLY A 166 3.41 18.41 -0.40
CA GLY A 166 4.68 18.18 -1.10
C GLY A 166 5.54 17.03 -0.56
N ARG A 167 5.10 16.36 0.52
CA ARG A 167 5.76 15.19 1.12
C ARG A 167 4.97 13.90 0.92
N CYS A 168 3.97 13.94 0.05
CA CYS A 168 3.22 12.78 -0.38
C CYS A 168 3.71 12.33 -1.76
N GLU A 169 3.72 11.02 -2.01
CA GLU A 169 3.75 10.50 -3.38
C GLU A 169 2.61 11.13 -4.19
N GLU A 170 2.88 11.49 -5.45
CA GLU A 170 1.95 12.23 -6.32
C GLU A 170 1.43 13.55 -5.72
N ASN A 171 2.17 14.16 -4.77
CA ASN A 171 1.69 15.28 -3.96
C ASN A 171 0.33 15.00 -3.29
N GLY A 172 0.01 13.72 -3.06
CA GLY A 172 -1.21 13.26 -2.43
C GLY A 172 -2.45 13.33 -3.32
N ALA A 173 -2.32 13.54 -4.64
CA ALA A 173 -3.43 13.59 -5.59
C ALA A 173 -3.00 13.13 -6.99
N MET A 174 -3.52 11.98 -7.43
CA MET A 174 -3.29 11.50 -8.80
C MET A 174 -4.21 12.24 -9.80
N PRO A 175 -3.66 12.75 -10.92
CA PRO A 175 -4.48 13.44 -11.92
C PRO A 175 -5.43 12.47 -12.63
N GLY A 176 -6.58 12.99 -13.07
CA GLY A 176 -7.55 12.21 -13.87
C GLY A 176 -8.49 11.33 -13.07
N ALA A 177 -8.55 11.48 -11.73
CA ALA A 177 -9.58 10.86 -10.93
C ALA A 177 -10.98 11.32 -11.39
N ASP A 178 -11.85 10.37 -11.73
CA ASP A 178 -13.22 10.63 -12.18
C ASP A 178 -14.23 10.07 -11.17
N ILE A 179 -14.93 10.96 -10.47
CA ILE A 179 -15.98 10.62 -9.51
C ILE A 179 -17.13 9.82 -10.14
N SER A 180 -17.36 9.98 -11.45
CA SER A 180 -18.41 9.28 -12.19
C SER A 180 -18.14 7.78 -12.28
N ALA A 181 -16.87 7.37 -12.27
CA ALA A 181 -16.43 5.99 -12.22
C ALA A 181 -16.58 5.36 -10.82
N VAL A 182 -16.82 6.15 -9.78
CA VAL A 182 -16.97 5.67 -8.40
C VAL A 182 -18.45 5.42 -8.08
N SER A 183 -18.79 4.14 -7.88
CA SER A 183 -20.17 3.73 -7.65
C SER A 183 -20.79 4.42 -6.41
N LYS A 184 -22.12 4.60 -6.44
CA LYS A 184 -22.86 5.15 -5.30
C LYS A 184 -22.62 4.33 -4.03
N LYS A 185 -22.48 3.00 -4.16
CA LYS A 185 -22.21 2.09 -3.05
C LYS A 185 -20.83 2.32 -2.45
N ALA A 186 -19.79 2.52 -3.28
CA ALA A 186 -18.44 2.82 -2.82
C ALA A 186 -18.41 4.13 -2.01
N ARG A 187 -19.04 5.18 -2.53
CA ARG A 187 -19.15 6.48 -1.84
C ARG A 187 -19.91 6.39 -0.52
N GLN A 188 -21.03 5.66 -0.49
CA GLN A 188 -21.80 5.43 0.75
C GLN A 188 -20.99 4.69 1.82
N ARG A 189 -20.07 3.81 1.43
CA ARG A 189 -19.16 3.14 2.36
C ARG A 189 -18.02 4.06 2.82
N GLY A 190 -17.48 4.88 1.92
CA GLY A 190 -16.33 5.75 2.18
C GLY A 190 -16.63 6.91 3.13
N VAL A 191 -17.74 7.64 2.93
CA VAL A 191 -18.05 8.85 3.73
C VAL A 191 -17.93 8.66 5.24
N PRO A 192 -18.56 7.65 5.87
CA PRO A 192 -18.48 7.50 7.32
C PRO A 192 -17.10 7.02 7.84
N GLN A 193 -16.19 6.61 6.95
CA GLN A 193 -14.89 6.02 7.29
C GLN A 193 -13.70 6.97 7.07
N MET A 194 -13.91 8.14 6.47
CA MET A 194 -12.84 9.13 6.28
C MET A 194 -12.29 9.59 7.64
N GLY A 195 -10.97 9.55 7.81
CA GLY A 195 -10.32 9.87 9.08
C GLY A 195 -10.39 8.74 10.11
N THR A 196 -10.42 7.48 9.66
CA THR A 196 -10.28 6.29 10.52
C THR A 196 -9.14 5.41 10.02
N LEU A 197 -8.48 4.68 10.92
CA LEU A 197 -7.40 3.75 10.56
C LEU A 197 -7.96 2.50 9.88
N GLY A 198 -8.96 1.90 10.53
CA GLY A 198 -9.50 0.62 10.10
C GLY A 198 -9.08 -0.59 10.90
N SER A 199 -8.88 -1.69 10.19
CA SER A 199 -8.64 -3.03 10.74
C SER A 199 -7.68 -3.79 9.83
N GLY A 200 -7.26 -4.98 10.24
CA GLY A 200 -6.28 -5.78 9.50
C GLY A 200 -4.87 -5.39 9.94
N ASN A 201 -3.99 -5.15 8.98
CA ASN A 201 -2.62 -4.69 9.21
C ASN A 201 -2.50 -3.17 9.37
N HIS A 202 -3.61 -2.45 9.55
CA HIS A 202 -3.62 -0.99 9.71
C HIS A 202 -3.35 -0.60 11.16
N PHE A 203 -2.47 0.37 11.36
CA PHE A 203 -2.02 0.81 12.67
C PHE A 203 -1.57 2.28 12.67
N LEU A 204 -1.47 2.82 13.88
CA LEU A 204 -0.65 4.00 14.18
C LEU A 204 0.33 3.57 15.27
N GLU A 205 1.61 3.74 15.00
CA GLU A 205 2.69 3.34 15.89
C GLU A 205 3.59 4.53 16.24
N LEU A 206 4.02 4.58 17.50
CA LEU A 206 5.15 5.40 17.92
C LEU A 206 6.39 4.52 17.90
N GLN A 207 7.41 4.94 17.17
CA GLN A 207 8.62 4.19 16.92
C GLN A 207 9.84 5.01 17.31
N THR A 208 10.90 4.35 17.77
CA THR A 208 12.21 4.97 17.98
C THR A 208 13.13 4.60 16.81
N ALA A 209 13.77 5.58 16.19
CA ALA A 209 14.81 5.32 15.21
C ALA A 209 16.07 4.79 15.92
N GLU A 210 16.19 3.46 16.04
CA GLU A 210 17.22 2.80 16.85
C GLU A 210 18.62 2.85 16.22
N GLU A 211 18.72 2.76 14.89
CA GLU A 211 19.99 2.73 14.18
C GLU A 211 19.90 3.56 12.89
N VAL A 212 20.95 4.33 12.59
CA VAL A 212 21.11 5.05 11.33
C VAL A 212 22.21 4.39 10.49
N LEU A 213 21.81 3.76 9.38
CA LEU A 213 22.73 3.05 8.48
C LEU A 213 23.39 3.95 7.43
N ASP A 214 22.73 5.06 7.08
CA ASP A 214 23.22 6.08 6.15
C ASP A 214 22.91 7.47 6.71
N GLU A 215 23.95 8.14 7.20
CA GLU A 215 23.85 9.45 7.83
C GLU A 215 23.40 10.56 6.87
N GLU A 216 23.82 10.51 5.60
CA GLU A 216 23.50 11.56 4.62
C GLU A 216 22.01 11.49 4.23
N THR A 217 21.53 10.28 3.96
CA THR A 217 20.11 10.04 3.66
C THR A 217 19.23 10.35 4.88
N ALA A 218 19.62 9.89 6.08
CA ALA A 218 18.87 10.17 7.31
C ALA A 218 18.75 11.67 7.60
N LYS A 219 19.85 12.43 7.41
CA LYS A 219 19.83 13.89 7.54
C LYS A 219 18.88 14.55 6.55
N THR A 220 18.82 14.06 5.31
CA THR A 220 17.89 14.56 4.29
C THR A 220 16.43 14.28 4.67
N PHE A 221 16.17 13.12 5.27
CA PHE A 221 14.84 12.75 5.76
C PHE A 221 14.48 13.36 7.12
N GLY A 222 15.42 14.02 7.80
CA GLY A 222 15.20 14.60 9.12
C GLY A 222 15.10 13.57 10.23
N VAL A 223 15.73 12.41 10.05
CA VAL A 223 15.79 11.29 11.01
C VAL A 223 17.15 11.23 11.70
N LYS A 224 17.17 10.93 12.99
CA LYS A 224 18.35 10.74 13.83
C LYS A 224 18.15 9.56 14.77
N GLU A 225 19.25 8.95 15.19
CA GLU A 225 19.23 7.91 16.21
C GLU A 225 18.57 8.41 17.52
N GLY A 226 17.72 7.58 18.12
CA GLY A 226 16.95 7.88 19.32
C GLY A 226 15.73 8.78 19.11
N GLN A 227 15.46 9.23 17.89
CA GLN A 227 14.33 10.10 17.56
C GLN A 227 13.01 9.32 17.54
N ILE A 228 11.96 9.89 18.13
CA ILE A 228 10.61 9.37 18.05
C ILE A 228 9.99 9.75 16.70
N CYS A 229 9.44 8.75 16.03
CA CYS A 229 8.70 8.86 14.78
C CYS A 229 7.30 8.27 14.97
N VAL A 230 6.35 8.74 14.15
CA VAL A 230 5.00 8.19 14.08
C VAL A 230 4.83 7.54 12.72
N MET A 231 4.44 6.27 12.70
CA MET A 231 4.10 5.56 11.48
C MET A 231 2.60 5.32 11.42
N ILE A 232 1.97 5.73 10.32
CA ILE A 232 0.55 5.54 10.06
C ILE A 232 0.43 4.61 8.85
N HIS A 233 -0.20 3.46 9.04
CA HIS A 233 -0.48 2.51 7.97
C HIS A 233 -2.00 2.36 7.83
N CYS A 234 -2.54 2.83 6.71
CA CYS A 234 -3.94 2.67 6.37
C CYS A 234 -4.15 2.82 4.85
N GLY A 235 -5.40 2.81 4.40
CA GLY A 235 -5.74 2.88 2.98
C GLY A 235 -7.10 3.50 2.71
N SER A 236 -7.63 3.26 1.52
CA SER A 236 -8.93 3.75 1.02
C SER A 236 -10.15 3.24 1.79
N ARG A 237 -9.96 2.34 2.76
CA ARG A 237 -11.03 1.76 3.59
C ARG A 237 -12.05 1.01 2.72
N GLY A 238 -13.32 1.06 3.10
CA GLY A 238 -14.40 0.40 2.36
C GLY A 238 -14.66 0.98 0.97
N LEU A 239 -14.14 2.17 0.65
CA LEU A 239 -14.33 2.80 -0.65
C LEU A 239 -13.55 2.06 -1.73
N GLY A 240 -12.22 1.97 -1.62
CA GLY A 240 -11.41 1.31 -2.64
C GLY A 240 -11.70 -0.18 -2.75
N HIS A 241 -11.99 -0.85 -1.62
CA HIS A 241 -12.45 -2.24 -1.65
C HIS A 241 -13.72 -2.39 -2.50
N GLN A 242 -14.67 -1.46 -2.37
CA GLN A 242 -15.89 -1.50 -3.17
C GLN A 242 -15.62 -1.19 -4.63
N VAL A 243 -14.75 -0.22 -4.95
CA VAL A 243 -14.32 0.09 -6.32
C VAL A 243 -13.71 -1.13 -6.98
N CYS A 244 -12.73 -1.78 -6.33
CA CYS A 244 -12.11 -3.01 -6.83
C CYS A 244 -13.16 -4.12 -7.05
N THR A 245 -14.08 -4.32 -6.09
CA THR A 245 -15.17 -5.29 -6.22
C THR A 245 -16.10 -4.99 -7.40
N ASP A 246 -16.39 -3.71 -7.65
CA ASP A 246 -17.29 -3.29 -8.71
C ASP A 246 -16.64 -3.54 -10.08
N HIS A 247 -15.36 -3.20 -10.25
CA HIS A 247 -14.64 -3.44 -11.51
C HIS A 247 -14.36 -4.92 -11.77
N LEU A 248 -14.10 -5.73 -10.73
CA LEU A 248 -13.93 -7.19 -10.89
C LEU A 248 -15.21 -7.91 -11.37
N LYS A 249 -16.39 -7.32 -11.19
CA LYS A 249 -17.67 -7.89 -11.67
C LYS A 249 -18.01 -7.54 -13.11
N VAL A 250 -17.40 -6.48 -13.63
CA VAL A 250 -17.64 -5.98 -14.98
C VAL A 250 -16.71 -6.67 -15.98
N LEU A 251 -15.54 -7.12 -15.52
CA LEU A 251 -14.61 -7.99 -16.24
C LEU A 251 -15.17 -9.42 -16.37
#